data_AF-A0A349K9H9-F1
#
_entry.id   AF-A0A349K9H9-F1
#
_cell.length_a   1.000
_cell.length_b   1.000
_cell.length_c   1.000
_cell.angle_alpha   90.00
_cell.angle_beta   90.00
_cell.angle_gamma   90.00
#
_symmetry.space_group_name_H-M   'P 1'
#
loop_
_entity.id
_entity.type
_entity.pdbx_description
1 polymer ?
#
loop_
_entity_poly.entity_id
_entity_poly.type
_entity_poly.pdbx_seq_one_letter_code
_entity_poly.pdbx_strand_id
1 'polypeptide(L)'
;FEGYTREQTFFKAARDKYNPKSGSEGLSKPREISKKTFENIFITGTPTDVAEQISELDSIGVKNLMMKINTGEMDQSVVFRTMDLLAEHVKPLFPIE
;
A
#
# COMPACT_ATOMS: atom_id res chain seq x y z
N PHE A 1 -2.26 9.43 -0.23
CA PHE A 1 -2.71 9.56 1.17
C PHE A 1 -4.23 9.54 1.31
N GLU A 2 -5.00 10.31 0.51
CA GLU A 2 -6.47 10.37 0.64
C GLU A 2 -7.20 9.02 0.51
N GLY A 3 -6.82 8.19 -0.48
CA GLY A 3 -7.39 6.85 -0.64
C GLY A 3 -7.18 5.98 0.62
N TYR A 4 -6.00 6.03 1.23
CA TYR A 4 -5.75 5.32 2.48
C TYR A 4 -6.68 5.80 3.60
N THR A 5 -6.84 7.11 3.77
CA THR A 5 -7.76 7.67 4.77
C THR A 5 -9.19 7.22 4.55
N ARG A 6 -9.66 7.20 3.30
CA ARG A 6 -11.00 6.70 2.94
C ARG A 6 -11.18 5.23 3.30
N GLU A 7 -10.22 4.38 2.92
CA GLU A 7 -10.24 2.95 3.20
C GLU A 7 -10.26 2.67 4.72
N GLN A 8 -9.40 3.34 5.48
CA GLN A 8 -9.37 3.19 6.94
C GLN A 8 -10.67 3.68 7.60
N THR A 9 -11.25 4.76 7.11
CA THR A 9 -12.55 5.26 7.59
C THR A 9 -13.64 4.23 7.37
N PHE A 10 -13.68 3.62 6.18
CA PHE A 10 -14.63 2.58 5.84
C PHE A 10 -14.46 1.34 6.74
N PHE A 11 -13.22 0.86 6.93
CA PHE A 11 -12.94 -0.27 7.81
C PHE A 11 -13.32 0.00 9.27
N LYS A 12 -13.04 1.21 9.77
CA LYS A 12 -13.44 1.62 11.11
C LYS A 12 -14.96 1.61 11.27
N ALA A 13 -15.69 2.22 10.34
CA ALA A 13 -17.15 2.24 10.37
C ALA A 13 -17.76 0.84 10.31
N ALA A 14 -17.21 -0.05 9.47
CA ALA A 14 -17.65 -1.44 9.39
C ALA A 14 -17.36 -2.19 10.70
N ARG A 15 -16.18 -1.99 11.30
CA ARG A 15 -15.82 -2.61 12.59
C ARG A 15 -16.75 -2.16 13.70
N ASP A 16 -17.03 -0.86 13.79
CA ASP A 16 -17.91 -0.30 14.82
C ASP A 16 -19.35 -0.83 14.66
N LYS A 17 -19.83 -0.98 13.41
CA LYS A 17 -21.17 -1.48 13.10
C LYS A 17 -21.33 -2.98 13.35
N TYR A 18 -20.40 -3.79 12.85
CA TYR A 18 -20.55 -5.25 12.83
C TYR A 18 -19.86 -5.95 13.99
N ASN A 19 -18.90 -5.30 14.65
CA ASN A 19 -18.25 -5.82 15.84
C ASN A 19 -18.34 -4.85 17.04
N PRO A 20 -19.55 -4.44 17.44
CA PRO A 20 -19.76 -3.40 18.47
C PRO A 20 -19.24 -3.79 19.86
N LYS A 21 -18.99 -5.09 20.10
CA LYS A 21 -18.45 -5.64 21.36
C LYS A 21 -16.99 -6.09 21.26
N SER A 22 -16.34 -5.92 20.09
CA SER A 22 -14.95 -6.35 19.85
C SER A 22 -13.95 -5.18 19.87
N GLY A 23 -14.06 -4.32 20.88
CA GLY A 23 -12.82 -3.90 21.51
C GLY A 23 -12.26 -5.15 22.18
N SER A 24 -11.65 -6.07 21.43
CA SER A 24 -11.10 -7.28 22.00
C SER A 24 -10.12 -6.82 23.08
N GLU A 25 -10.37 -7.19 24.34
CA GLU A 25 -9.50 -6.82 25.45
C GLU A 25 -8.07 -7.26 25.08
N GLY A 26 -7.16 -6.28 24.93
CA GLY A 26 -5.77 -6.51 24.52
C GLY A 26 -5.40 -6.12 23.09
N LEU A 27 -6.35 -5.82 22.19
CA LEU A 27 -6.00 -5.23 20.89
C LEU A 27 -5.81 -3.72 21.00
N SER A 28 -4.68 -3.23 20.51
CA SER A 28 -4.40 -1.80 20.41
C SER A 28 -5.43 -1.12 19.49
N LYS A 29 -5.80 0.12 19.83
CA LYS A 29 -6.61 0.95 18.93
C LYS A 29 -5.87 1.11 17.60
N PRO A 30 -6.56 1.11 16.45
CA PRO A 30 -5.94 1.41 15.17
C PRO A 30 -5.14 2.72 15.27
N ARG A 31 -3.86 2.67 14.91
CA ARG A 31 -2.99 3.84 14.98
C ARG A 31 -3.25 4.74 13.77
N GLU A 32 -3.54 6.00 14.02
CA GLU A 32 -3.47 7.00 12.94
C GLU A 32 -2.01 7.12 12.49
N ILE A 33 -1.78 6.94 11.19
CA ILE A 33 -0.44 7.10 10.62
C ILE A 33 -0.29 8.52 10.09
N SER A 34 0.86 9.13 10.35
CA SER A 34 1.22 10.41 9.76
C SER A 34 1.53 10.25 8.26
N LYS A 35 1.54 11.34 7.50
CA LYS A 35 1.99 11.32 6.09
C LYS A 35 3.41 10.76 5.96
N LYS A 36 4.33 11.17 6.84
CA LYS A 36 5.70 10.63 6.90
C LYS A 36 5.72 9.12 7.14
N THR A 37 4.86 8.65 8.03
CA THR A 37 4.71 7.22 8.31
C THR A 37 4.14 6.48 7.10
N PHE A 38 3.21 7.07 6.37
CA PHE A 38 2.67 6.52 5.12
C PHE A 38 3.78 6.37 4.07
N GLU A 39 4.57 7.42 3.84
CA GLU A 39 5.68 7.41 2.88
C GLU A 39 6.74 6.33 3.20
N ASN A 40 6.90 5.98 4.48
CA ASN A 40 7.83 4.93 4.91
C ASN A 40 7.26 3.50 4.88
N ILE A 41 5.94 3.34 4.78
CA ILE A 41 5.27 2.02 4.84
C ILE A 41 4.85 1.55 3.44
N PHE A 42 4.53 2.50 2.55
CA PHE A 42 4.02 2.21 1.23
C PHE A 42 5.07 2.49 0.16
N ILE A 43 5.15 1.59 -0.82
CA ILE A 43 5.90 1.82 -2.04
C ILE A 43 5.14 2.81 -2.91
N THR A 44 5.60 4.06 -2.98
CA THR A 44 4.93 5.14 -3.73
C THR A 44 5.92 6.13 -4.31
N GLY A 45 5.54 6.81 -5.39
CA GLY A 45 6.35 7.86 -6.02
C GLY A 45 6.31 7.79 -7.55
N THR A 46 7.35 8.32 -8.17
CA THR A 46 7.65 8.13 -9.59
C THR A 46 8.12 6.68 -9.86
N PRO A 47 8.16 6.23 -11.13
CA PRO A 47 8.72 4.91 -11.45
C PRO A 47 10.14 4.69 -10.91
N THR A 48 10.98 5.73 -10.92
CA THR A 48 12.34 5.68 -10.35
C THR A 48 12.31 5.45 -8.85
N ASP A 49 11.52 6.25 -8.11
CA ASP A 49 11.40 6.11 -6.65
C ASP A 49 10.91 4.69 -6.28
N VAL A 50 9.96 4.15 -7.03
CA VAL A 50 9.40 2.81 -6.81
C VAL A 50 10.43 1.72 -7.10
N ALA A 51 11.23 1.86 -8.16
CA ALA A 51 12.30 0.92 -8.48
C ALA A 51 13.38 0.90 -7.39
N GLU A 52 13.79 2.07 -6.89
CA GLU A 52 14.74 2.17 -5.78
C GLU A 52 14.21 1.48 -4.52
N GLN A 53 12.97 1.76 -4.12
CA GLN A 53 12.32 1.12 -2.97
C GLN A 53 12.22 -0.42 -3.11
N ILE A 54 11.94 -0.92 -4.32
CA ILE A 54 11.92 -2.38 -4.57
C ILE A 54 13.34 -2.97 -4.53
N SER A 55 14.34 -2.25 -5.04
CA SER A 55 15.74 -2.67 -5.00
C SER A 55 16.24 -2.80 -3.56
N GLU A 56 15.82 -1.91 -2.65
CA GLU A 56 16.13 -2.03 -1.22
C GLU A 56 15.58 -3.35 -0.64
N LEU A 57 14.35 -3.74 -1.02
CA LEU A 57 13.74 -5.00 -0.59
C LEU A 57 14.47 -6.23 -1.13
N ASP A 58 14.90 -6.23 -2.39
CA ASP A 58 15.70 -7.33 -2.94
C ASP A 58 17.07 -7.42 -2.26
N SER A 59 17.70 -6.28 -1.95
CA SER A 59 19.01 -6.24 -1.27
C SER A 59 19.00 -6.90 0.12
N ILE A 60 17.85 -6.91 0.80
CA ILE A 60 17.65 -7.59 2.09
C ILE A 60 17.10 -9.02 1.93
N GLY A 61 16.99 -9.52 0.69
CA GLY A 61 16.65 -10.91 0.38
C GLY A 61 15.18 -11.17 0.07
N VAL A 62 14.34 -10.15 -0.15
CA VAL A 62 12.94 -10.36 -0.56
C VAL A 62 12.90 -10.77 -2.03
N LYS A 63 12.52 -12.02 -2.31
CA LYS A 63 12.53 -12.58 -3.67
C LYS A 63 11.21 -12.50 -4.42
N ASN A 64 10.10 -12.30 -3.73
CA ASN A 64 8.78 -12.23 -4.34
C ASN A 64 7.99 -11.07 -3.72
N LEU A 65 7.40 -10.24 -4.57
CA LEU A 65 6.57 -9.10 -4.17
C LEU A 65 5.17 -9.24 -4.75
N MET A 66 4.18 -9.26 -3.86
CA MET A 66 2.78 -9.11 -4.21
C MET A 66 2.35 -7.68 -3.91
N MET A 67 1.83 -6.97 -4.92
CA MET A 67 1.48 -5.56 -4.80
C MET A 67 -0.04 -5.37 -4.76
N LYS A 68 -0.53 -4.69 -3.71
CA LYS A 68 -1.89 -4.11 -3.69
C LYS A 68 -1.80 -2.66 -4.17
N ILE A 69 -2.20 -2.42 -5.41
CA ILE A 69 -2.08 -1.10 -6.06
C ILE A 69 -3.35 -0.25 -5.95
N ASN A 70 -4.47 -0.84 -5.53
CA ASN A 70 -5.74 -0.17 -5.32
C ASN A 70 -5.98 0.08 -3.83
N THR A 71 -6.24 1.32 -3.45
CA THR A 71 -6.52 1.70 -2.05
C THR A 71 -7.67 2.69 -1.99
N GLY A 72 -8.71 2.37 -1.22
CA GLY A 72 -9.81 3.30 -0.91
C GLY A 72 -10.51 3.91 -2.11
N GLU A 73 -11.01 3.07 -3.00
CA GLU A 73 -11.81 3.48 -4.16
C GLU A 73 -11.07 4.51 -5.04
N MET A 74 -9.77 4.29 -5.25
CA MET A 74 -9.01 5.01 -6.26
C MET A 74 -9.67 4.83 -7.63
N ASP A 75 -9.61 5.90 -8.43
CA ASP A 75 -10.09 5.87 -9.80
C ASP A 75 -9.39 4.75 -10.59
N GLN A 76 -10.17 3.99 -11.35
CA GLN A 76 -9.68 2.83 -12.08
C GLN A 76 -8.61 3.20 -13.12
N SER A 77 -8.71 4.38 -13.73
CA SER A 77 -7.71 4.88 -14.68
C SER A 77 -6.33 5.07 -14.03
N VAL A 78 -6.30 5.48 -12.76
CA VAL A 78 -5.05 5.63 -11.99
C VAL A 78 -4.44 4.26 -11.67
N VAL A 79 -5.29 3.28 -11.33
CA VAL A 79 -4.85 1.89 -11.08
C VAL A 79 -4.23 1.30 -12.35
N PHE A 80 -4.90 1.41 -13.49
CA PHE A 80 -4.39 0.93 -14.77
C PHE A 80 -3.10 1.64 -15.18
N ARG A 81 -3.06 2.97 -15.04
CA ARG A 81 -1.82 3.70 -15.33
C ARG A 81 -0.66 3.26 -14.44
N THR A 82 -0.92 2.94 -13.18
CA THR A 82 0.10 2.38 -12.27
C THR A 82 0.60 1.03 -12.75
N MET A 83 -0.30 0.15 -13.22
CA MET A 83 0.08 -1.15 -13.78
C MET A 83 0.98 -1.00 -15.01
N ASP A 84 0.62 -0.09 -15.92
CA ASP A 84 1.41 0.18 -17.13
C ASP A 84 2.81 0.68 -16.77
N LEU A 85 2.90 1.67 -15.87
CA LEU A 85 4.19 2.21 -15.41
C LEU A 85 5.06 1.16 -14.72
N LEU A 86 4.47 0.29 -13.89
CA LEU A 86 5.19 -0.81 -13.26
C LEU A 86 5.71 -1.80 -14.31
N ALA A 87 4.89 -2.14 -15.31
CA ALA A 87 5.27 -3.07 -16.36
C ALA A 87 6.35 -2.53 -17.30
N GLU A 88 6.25 -1.25 -17.68
CA GLU A 88 7.14 -0.62 -18.66
C GLU A 88 8.48 -0.15 -18.06
N HIS A 89 8.47 0.34 -16.83
CA HIS A 89 9.65 1.02 -16.26
C HIS A 89 10.28 0.32 -15.07
N VAL A 90 9.51 -0.46 -14.29
CA VAL A 90 10.01 -1.05 -13.04
C VAL A 90 10.36 -2.52 -13.23
N LYS A 91 9.42 -3.34 -13.73
CA LYS A 91 9.61 -4.78 -13.94
C LYS A 91 10.88 -5.13 -14.74
N PRO A 92 11.26 -4.42 -15.82
CA PRO A 92 12.45 -4.76 -16.59
C PRO A 92 13.77 -4.68 -15.80
N LEU A 93 13.78 -3.96 -14.68
CA LEU A 93 14.95 -3.82 -13.81
C LEU A 93 15.15 -5.04 -12.89
N PHE A 94 14.15 -5.91 -12.77
CA PHE A 94 14.15 -7.10 -11.90
C PHE A 94 13.84 -8.35 -12.73
N PRO A 95 14.79 -8.83 -13.56
CA PRO A 95 14.58 -10.02 -14.38
C PRO A 95 14.39 -11.27 -13.51
N ILE A 96 13.54 -12.18 -13.98
CA ILE A 96 13.37 -13.49 -13.35
C ILE A 96 14.59 -14.34 -13.73
N GLU A 97 15.38 -14.73 -12.72
CA GLU A 97 16.45 -15.73 -12.86
C GLU A 97 15.89 -17.15 -13.03
#